data_AF-I7Z7T9-F1
#
_entry.id   AF-I7Z7T9-F1
#
_cell.length_a   1.000
_cell.length_b   1.000
_cell.length_c   1.000
_cell.angle_alpha   90.00
_cell.angle_beta   90.00
_cell.angle_gamma   90.00
#
_symmetry.space_group_name_H-M   'P 1'
#
loop_
_entity.id
_entity.type
_entity.pdbx_description
1 polymer ?
#
loop_
_entity_poly.entity_id
_entity_poly.type
_entity_poly.pdbx_seq_one_letter_code
_entity_poly.pdbx_strand_id
1 'polypeptide(L)'
;MLTLVWCTSLLDALPAFTAHMLMHMSVVAVAAPLIAIGLAGSHFDPALRWAWLLAPLPASALELVIVWAWHAPLLHHYARHDAIGKTLEQGSFLLASLLVWLSACGGERSTRRLRAGSGIAGLLMTSMHMTLLGALLALTPRTLYSHGHAHTAGGGLDALQDQHLGGVIMLLAGGISYAIGALWLLAGLLRPHVTRELRI
;
A
#
# COMPACT_ATOMS: atom_id res chain seq x y z
N MET A 1 -12.84 12.16 -0.99
CA MET A 1 -12.48 11.14 -2.02
C MET A 1 -12.46 9.72 -1.43
N LEU A 2 -11.99 9.50 -0.19
CA LEU A 2 -12.02 8.18 0.47
C LEU A 2 -13.44 7.63 0.77
N THR A 3 -14.43 8.49 0.96
CA THR A 3 -15.83 8.08 1.20
C THR A 3 -16.53 7.51 -0.03
N LEU A 4 -16.06 7.83 -1.24
CA LEU A 4 -16.64 7.30 -2.48
C LEU A 4 -16.30 5.82 -2.68
N VAL A 5 -15.13 5.35 -2.23
CA VAL A 5 -14.78 3.92 -2.33
C VAL A 5 -15.54 3.07 -1.31
N TRP A 6 -15.98 3.65 -0.19
CA TRP A 6 -16.72 2.91 0.85
C TRP A 6 -18.23 2.89 0.68
N CYS A 7 -18.81 3.76 -0.16
CA CYS A 7 -20.26 3.85 -0.39
C CYS A 7 -20.72 3.37 -1.77
N THR A 8 -19.83 2.83 -2.62
CA THR A 8 -20.23 2.49 -3.98
C THR A 8 -20.90 1.12 -4.06
N SER A 9 -22.17 1.15 -4.44
CA SER A 9 -22.91 0.08 -5.12
C SER A 9 -22.16 -0.56 -6.31
N LEU A 10 -21.08 0.07 -6.78
CA LEU A 10 -20.17 -0.42 -7.80
C LEU A 10 -19.29 -1.60 -7.34
N LEU A 11 -18.90 -1.64 -6.05
CA LEU A 11 -18.12 -2.75 -5.50
C LEU A 11 -19.00 -3.96 -5.17
N ASP A 12 -20.30 -3.74 -4.91
CA ASP A 12 -21.27 -4.81 -4.67
C ASP A 12 -21.48 -5.69 -5.92
N ALA A 13 -21.18 -5.15 -7.11
CA ALA A 13 -21.22 -5.89 -8.36
C ALA A 13 -19.97 -6.76 -8.60
N LEU A 14 -18.92 -6.61 -7.79
CA LEU A 14 -17.69 -7.38 -7.93
C LEU A 14 -17.70 -8.62 -7.01
N PRO A 15 -16.96 -9.67 -7.40
CA PRO A 15 -16.69 -10.80 -6.52
C PRO A 15 -16.12 -10.36 -5.16
N ALA A 16 -16.53 -11.05 -4.09
CA ALA A 16 -16.39 -10.56 -2.72
C ALA A 16 -14.93 -10.35 -2.27
N PHE A 17 -14.02 -11.21 -2.72
CA PHE A 17 -12.59 -11.10 -2.41
C PHE A 17 -11.94 -9.99 -3.25
N THR A 18 -12.23 -9.95 -4.55
CA THR A 18 -11.78 -8.90 -5.47
C THR A 18 -12.19 -7.50 -5.01
N ALA A 19 -13.46 -7.32 -4.63
CA ALA A 19 -13.99 -6.05 -4.12
C ALA A 19 -13.23 -5.59 -2.86
N HIS A 20 -12.95 -6.55 -1.97
CA HIS A 20 -12.20 -6.30 -0.75
C HIS A 20 -10.74 -5.91 -1.03
N MET A 21 -10.06 -6.61 -1.94
CA MET A 21 -8.70 -6.27 -2.36
C MET A 21 -8.62 -4.89 -3.03
N LEU A 22 -9.60 -4.52 -3.85
CA LEU A 22 -9.65 -3.19 -4.44
C LEU A 22 -9.77 -2.08 -3.40
N MET A 23 -10.56 -2.30 -2.34
CA MET A 23 -10.65 -1.37 -1.21
C MET A 23 -9.28 -1.16 -0.57
N HIS A 24 -8.58 -2.24 -0.23
CA HIS A 24 -7.23 -2.20 0.34
C HIS A 24 -6.28 -1.41 -0.56
N MET A 25 -6.25 -1.75 -1.85
CA MET A 25 -5.31 -1.16 -2.79
C MET A 25 -5.63 0.31 -3.08
N SER A 26 -6.90 0.72 -3.04
CA SER A 26 -7.27 2.13 -3.16
C SER A 26 -6.70 2.97 -2.00
N VAL A 27 -6.64 2.39 -0.80
CA VAL A 27 -6.08 3.05 0.38
C VAL A 27 -4.56 3.06 0.32
N VAL A 28 -3.95 1.89 0.13
CA VAL A 28 -2.50 1.68 0.25
C VAL A 28 -1.73 2.22 -0.94
N ALA A 29 -2.19 1.92 -2.16
CA ALA A 29 -1.45 2.21 -3.39
C ALA A 29 -1.82 3.55 -4.05
N VAL A 30 -2.92 4.17 -3.63
CA VAL A 30 -3.41 5.44 -4.21
C VAL A 30 -3.55 6.54 -3.15
N ALA A 31 -4.43 6.37 -2.15
CA ALA A 31 -4.72 7.45 -1.20
C ALA A 31 -3.50 7.83 -0.36
N ALA A 32 -2.83 6.85 0.24
CA ALA A 32 -1.65 7.07 1.07
C ALA A 32 -0.50 7.79 0.33
N PRO A 33 -0.04 7.37 -0.87
CA PRO A 33 0.99 8.09 -1.60
C PRO A 33 0.58 9.53 -1.92
N LEU A 34 -0.65 9.76 -2.39
CA LEU A 34 -1.11 11.11 -2.74
C LEU A 34 -1.14 12.04 -1.53
N ILE A 35 -1.64 11.55 -0.38
CA ILE A 35 -1.65 12.30 0.87
C ILE A 35 -0.21 12.58 1.33
N ALA A 36 0.65 11.56 1.35
CA ALA A 36 2.02 11.69 1.80
C ALA A 36 2.83 12.66 0.93
N ILE A 37 2.70 12.60 -0.40
CA ILE A 37 3.34 13.52 -1.33
C ILE A 37 2.83 14.96 -1.13
N GLY A 38 1.53 15.13 -0.88
CA GLY A 38 0.93 16.44 -0.58
C GLY A 38 1.42 17.04 0.74
N LEU A 39 1.71 16.21 1.74
CA LEU A 39 2.24 16.63 3.04
C LEU A 39 3.76 16.81 3.04
N ALA A 40 4.50 16.06 2.24
CA ALA A 40 5.96 16.02 2.23
C ALA A 40 6.59 17.40 2.01
N GLY A 41 7.43 17.85 2.95
CA GLY A 41 8.08 19.16 2.93
C GLY A 41 7.14 20.35 3.16
N SER A 42 5.88 20.12 3.54
CA SER A 42 4.96 21.15 4.02
C SER A 42 5.14 21.41 5.53
N HIS A 43 4.50 22.46 6.06
CA HIS A 43 4.50 22.72 7.50
C HIS A 43 3.77 21.66 8.33
N PHE A 44 2.94 20.83 7.69
CA PHE A 44 2.26 19.70 8.29
C PHE A 44 3.04 18.38 8.15
N ASP A 45 4.26 18.40 7.60
CA ASP A 45 5.05 17.20 7.43
C ASP A 45 5.50 16.65 8.80
N PRO A 46 4.98 15.49 9.25
CA PRO A 46 5.36 14.91 10.53
C PRO A 46 6.82 14.44 10.53
N ALA A 47 7.42 14.17 9.37
CA ALA A 47 8.83 13.79 9.25
C ALA A 47 9.79 14.94 9.55
N LEU A 48 9.32 16.19 9.59
CA LEU A 48 10.11 17.32 10.09
C LEU A 48 10.23 17.31 11.63
N ARG A 49 9.24 16.78 12.34
CA ARG A 49 9.20 16.77 13.82
C ARG A 49 9.64 15.45 14.43
N TRP A 50 9.39 14.35 13.73
CA TRP A 50 9.60 12.99 14.22
C TRP A 50 10.48 12.16 13.27
N ALA A 51 11.53 12.79 12.72
CA ALA A 51 12.42 12.19 11.72
C ALA A 51 13.01 10.83 12.14
N TRP A 52 13.24 10.61 13.43
CA TRP A 52 13.78 9.36 13.98
C TRP A 52 12.74 8.23 14.08
N LEU A 53 11.45 8.56 14.27
CA LEU A 53 10.34 7.59 14.26
C LEU A 53 9.96 7.16 12.83
N LEU A 54 10.33 7.97 11.84
CA LEU A 54 10.01 7.76 10.42
C LEU A 54 11.25 7.36 9.61
N ALA A 55 11.98 6.37 10.11
CA ALA A 55 13.00 5.69 9.32
C ALA A 55 12.33 4.76 8.29
N PRO A 56 12.72 4.81 7.00
CA PRO A 56 12.01 4.07 5.95
C PRO A 56 11.97 2.55 6.11
N LEU A 57 13.07 1.94 6.58
CA LEU A 57 13.15 0.49 6.76
C LEU A 57 12.24 0.00 7.91
N PRO A 58 12.28 0.60 9.12
CA PRO A 58 11.30 0.29 10.17
C PRO A 58 9.84 0.54 9.76
N ALA A 59 9.56 1.61 9.02
CA ALA A 59 8.21 1.88 8.52
C ALA A 59 7.72 0.78 7.57
N SER A 60 8.58 0.35 6.63
CA SER A 60 8.30 -0.77 5.72
C SER A 60 8.15 -2.10 6.46
N ALA A 61 8.99 -2.37 7.47
CA ALA A 61 8.87 -3.58 8.29
C ALA A 61 7.58 -3.61 9.13
N LEU A 62 7.15 -2.46 9.65
CA LEU A 62 5.88 -2.33 10.36
C LEU A 62 4.71 -2.60 9.41
N GLU A 63 4.75 -2.02 8.20
CA GLU A 63 3.71 -2.21 7.19
C GLU A 63 3.65 -3.67 6.70
N LEU A 64 4.79 -4.32 6.48
CA LEU A 64 4.90 -5.78 6.28
C LEU A 64 4.14 -6.53 7.37
N VAL A 65 4.45 -6.28 8.65
CA VAL A 65 3.84 -7.00 9.78
C VAL A 65 2.32 -6.78 9.80
N ILE A 66 1.88 -5.53 9.63
CA ILE A 66 0.45 -5.18 9.63
C ILE A 66 -0.28 -5.88 8.48
N VAL A 67 0.23 -5.76 7.25
CA VAL A 67 -0.41 -6.37 6.07
C VAL A 67 -0.47 -7.88 6.19
N TRP A 68 0.62 -8.53 6.59
CA TRP A 68 0.65 -9.98 6.72
C TRP A 68 -0.23 -10.47 7.88
N ALA A 69 -0.30 -9.74 8.99
CA ALA A 69 -1.18 -10.07 10.10
C ALA A 69 -2.66 -10.08 9.68
N TRP A 70 -3.09 -9.08 8.90
CA TRP A 70 -4.47 -9.02 8.38
C TRP A 70 -4.79 -10.09 7.34
N HIS A 71 -3.76 -10.68 6.70
CA HIS A 71 -3.91 -11.85 5.84
C HIS A 71 -3.81 -13.18 6.60
N ALA A 72 -3.51 -13.19 7.90
CA ALA A 72 -3.65 -14.40 8.70
C ALA A 72 -5.13 -14.83 8.77
N PRO A 73 -5.47 -16.14 8.72
CA PRO A 73 -6.86 -16.59 8.58
C PRO A 73 -7.85 -16.00 9.60
N LEU A 74 -7.45 -15.87 10.86
CA LEU A 74 -8.29 -15.35 11.93
C LEU A 74 -8.62 -13.85 11.74
N LEU A 75 -7.59 -13.02 11.54
CA LEU A 75 -7.76 -11.58 11.38
C LEU A 75 -8.45 -11.26 10.06
N HIS A 76 -8.12 -12.00 8.99
CA HIS A 76 -8.80 -11.87 7.72
C HIS A 76 -10.30 -12.15 7.89
N HIS A 77 -10.66 -13.27 8.50
CA HIS A 77 -12.06 -13.60 8.76
C HIS A 77 -12.78 -12.54 9.61
N TYR A 78 -12.11 -12.00 10.63
CA TYR A 78 -12.64 -10.92 11.46
C TYR A 78 -12.92 -9.66 10.63
N ALA A 79 -11.96 -9.21 9.81
CA ALA A 79 -12.14 -8.04 8.95
C ALA A 79 -13.23 -8.23 7.88
N ARG A 80 -13.49 -9.48 7.48
CA ARG A 80 -14.54 -9.80 6.49
C ARG A 80 -15.96 -9.79 7.05
N HIS A 81 -16.15 -10.11 8.33
CA HIS A 81 -17.48 -10.29 8.91
C HIS A 81 -17.87 -9.26 9.97
N ASP A 82 -16.92 -8.46 10.44
CA ASP A 82 -17.16 -7.46 11.46
C ASP A 82 -16.78 -6.05 10.97
N ALA A 83 -17.65 -5.07 11.23
CA ALA A 83 -17.45 -3.69 10.79
C ALA A 83 -16.25 -3.03 11.51
N ILE A 84 -16.04 -3.33 12.80
CA ILE A 84 -14.89 -2.84 13.56
C ILE A 84 -13.62 -3.48 13.00
N GLY A 85 -13.63 -4.79 12.75
CA GLY A 85 -12.53 -5.49 12.10
C GLY A 85 -12.12 -4.84 10.77
N LYS A 86 -13.09 -4.59 9.89
CA LYS A 86 -12.88 -3.89 8.62
C LYS A 86 -12.30 -2.49 8.82
N THR A 87 -12.83 -1.69 9.76
CA THR A 87 -12.33 -0.34 10.02
C THR A 87 -10.91 -0.35 10.57
N LEU A 88 -10.59 -1.27 11.47
CA LEU A 88 -9.25 -1.43 12.03
C LEU A 88 -8.24 -1.84 10.96
N GLU A 89 -8.61 -2.78 10.09
CA GLU A 89 -7.79 -3.19 8.94
C GLU A 89 -7.47 -2.00 8.05
N GLN A 90 -8.50 -1.35 7.49
CA GLN A 90 -8.31 -0.20 6.60
C GLN A 90 -7.56 0.95 7.25
N GLY A 91 -7.89 1.26 8.51
CA GLY A 91 -7.24 2.32 9.26
C GLY A 91 -5.76 2.02 9.47
N SER A 92 -5.42 0.78 9.83
CA SER A 92 -4.03 0.36 10.00
C SER A 92 -3.25 0.33 8.67
N PHE A 93 -3.88 -0.07 7.56
CA PHE A 93 -3.29 -0.02 6.23
C PHE A 93 -3.01 1.41 5.77
N LEU A 94 -3.97 2.32 5.96
CA LEU A 94 -3.78 3.74 5.66
C LEU A 94 -2.61 4.30 6.48
N LEU A 95 -2.62 4.07 7.79
CA LEU A 95 -1.58 4.57 8.69
C LEU A 95 -0.21 4.01 8.30
N ALA A 96 -0.08 2.70 8.15
CA ALA A 96 1.18 2.05 7.81
C ALA A 96 1.74 2.54 6.46
N SER A 97 0.89 2.60 5.43
CA SER A 97 1.30 3.11 4.11
C SER A 97 1.70 4.59 4.16
N LEU A 98 0.96 5.43 4.90
CA LEU A 98 1.34 6.82 5.11
C LEU A 98 2.71 6.95 5.77
N LEU A 99 3.02 6.13 6.78
CA LEU A 99 4.32 6.12 7.44
C LEU A 99 5.43 5.74 6.45
N VAL A 100 5.22 4.73 5.60
CA VAL A 100 6.17 4.34 4.54
C VAL A 100 6.42 5.51 3.58
N TRP A 101 5.38 6.11 3.02
CA TRP A 101 5.56 7.19 2.04
C TRP A 101 6.12 8.48 2.65
N LEU A 102 5.70 8.86 3.86
CA LEU A 102 6.23 10.03 4.57
C LEU A 102 7.68 9.83 5.01
N SER A 103 8.04 8.62 5.44
CA SER A 103 9.43 8.30 5.78
C SER A 103 10.35 8.41 4.55
N ALA A 104 9.88 7.95 3.38
CA ALA A 104 10.65 7.95 2.15
C ALA A 104 10.71 9.32 1.46
N CYS A 105 9.61 10.07 1.43
CA CYS A 105 9.48 11.29 0.64
C CYS A 105 9.48 12.59 1.46
N GLY A 106 9.10 12.53 2.74
CA GLY A 106 9.03 13.67 3.66
C GLY A 106 10.38 14.04 4.27
N GLY A 107 10.36 15.03 5.17
CA GLY A 107 11.51 15.55 5.89
C GLY A 107 12.20 16.72 5.19
N GLU A 108 13.33 17.15 5.75
CA GLU A 108 13.97 18.40 5.32
C GLU A 108 14.57 18.27 3.91
N ARG A 109 14.33 19.27 3.07
CA ARG A 109 14.83 19.29 1.68
C ARG A 109 16.34 19.21 1.58
N SER A 110 17.06 19.79 2.56
CA SER A 110 18.52 19.80 2.65
C SER A 110 19.10 18.39 2.86
N THR A 111 18.42 17.53 3.62
CA THR A 111 18.88 16.17 3.96
C THR A 111 18.25 15.09 3.09
N ARG A 112 17.32 15.45 2.20
CA ARG A 112 16.57 14.51 1.33
C ARG A 112 17.49 13.59 0.52
N ARG A 113 18.61 14.10 -0.02
CA ARG A 113 19.57 13.26 -0.77
C ARG A 113 20.25 12.20 0.11
N LEU A 114 20.64 12.56 1.34
CA LEU A 114 21.25 11.63 2.29
C LEU A 114 20.29 10.51 2.66
N ARG A 115 18.99 10.83 2.77
CA ARG A 115 17.93 9.88 3.14
C ARG A 115 17.37 9.09 1.95
N ALA A 116 17.59 9.53 0.71
CA ALA A 116 17.03 8.93 -0.49
C ALA A 116 17.35 7.44 -0.63
N GLY A 117 18.59 7.01 -0.31
CA GLY A 117 18.97 5.60 -0.34
C GLY A 117 18.12 4.73 0.58
N SER A 118 17.90 5.18 1.83
CA SER A 118 17.02 4.48 2.77
C SER A 118 15.55 4.50 2.33
N GLY A 119 15.08 5.61 1.76
CA GLY A 119 13.73 5.73 1.20
C GLY A 119 13.48 4.77 0.04
N ILE A 120 14.44 4.66 -0.88
CA ILE A 120 14.42 3.68 -1.98
C ILE A 120 14.36 2.26 -1.41
N ALA A 121 15.21 1.93 -0.44
CA ALA A 121 15.24 0.61 0.18
C ALA A 121 13.90 0.25 0.88
N GLY A 122 13.32 1.19 1.63
CA GLY A 122 12.02 1.00 2.29
C GLY A 122 10.87 0.80 1.28
N LEU A 123 10.80 1.62 0.22
CA LEU A 123 9.78 1.47 -0.81
C LEU A 123 9.95 0.17 -1.61
N LEU A 124 11.18 -0.24 -1.93
CA LEU A 124 11.44 -1.52 -2.61
C LEU A 124 11.10 -2.72 -1.73
N MET A 125 11.44 -2.68 -0.44
CA MET A 125 11.06 -3.72 0.52
C MET A 125 9.53 -3.88 0.56
N THR A 126 8.79 -2.76 0.64
CA THR A 126 7.32 -2.80 0.61
C THR A 126 6.78 -3.33 -0.72
N SER A 127 7.33 -2.87 -1.85
CA SER A 127 6.98 -3.40 -3.18
C SER A 127 7.17 -4.92 -3.25
N MET A 128 8.30 -5.44 -2.74
CA MET A 128 8.63 -6.86 -2.76
C MET A 128 7.65 -7.71 -1.95
N HIS A 129 7.36 -7.35 -0.70
CA HIS A 129 6.47 -8.20 0.11
C HIS A 129 5.00 -8.10 -0.33
N MET A 130 4.55 -6.95 -0.85
CA MET A 130 3.21 -6.80 -1.42
C MET A 130 3.05 -7.67 -2.68
N THR A 131 4.08 -7.65 -3.54
CA THR A 131 4.16 -8.52 -4.72
C THR A 131 4.16 -9.99 -4.32
N LEU A 132 4.97 -10.36 -3.33
CA LEU A 132 5.07 -11.74 -2.83
C LEU A 132 3.72 -12.23 -2.27
N LEU A 133 3.09 -11.44 -1.40
CA LEU A 133 1.81 -11.81 -0.80
C LEU A 133 0.72 -11.91 -1.87
N GLY A 134 0.64 -10.95 -2.80
CA GLY A 134 -0.26 -11.04 -3.95
C GLY A 134 -0.02 -12.27 -4.82
N ALA A 135 1.24 -12.64 -5.06
CA ALA A 135 1.60 -13.86 -5.80
C ALA A 135 1.14 -15.14 -5.07
N LEU A 136 1.32 -15.21 -3.75
CA LEU A 136 0.86 -16.35 -2.94
C LEU A 136 -0.66 -16.54 -3.04
N LEU A 137 -1.41 -15.45 -3.05
CA LEU A 137 -2.87 -15.46 -3.21
C LEU A 137 -3.30 -15.80 -4.64
N ALA A 138 -2.56 -15.28 -5.63
CA ALA A 138 -2.84 -15.45 -7.05
C ALA A 138 -2.51 -16.85 -7.60
N LEU A 139 -1.52 -17.52 -7.03
CA LEU A 139 -0.95 -18.75 -7.59
C LEU A 139 -1.25 -20.01 -6.76
N THR A 140 -1.87 -19.86 -5.58
CA THR A 140 -2.25 -21.02 -4.77
C THR A 140 -3.31 -21.89 -5.48
N PRO A 141 -3.16 -23.23 -5.48
CA PRO A 141 -4.10 -24.13 -6.17
C PRO A 141 -5.40 -24.36 -5.39
N ARG A 142 -5.53 -23.78 -4.19
CA ARG A 142 -6.69 -23.96 -3.30
C ARG A 142 -7.18 -22.63 -2.76
N THR A 143 -8.48 -22.55 -2.52
CA THR A 143 -9.10 -21.40 -1.86
C THR A 143 -8.60 -21.34 -0.42
N LEU A 144 -7.93 -20.25 -0.05
CA LEU A 144 -7.42 -19.99 1.30
C LEU A 144 -8.51 -19.33 2.16
N TYR A 145 -9.38 -18.53 1.54
CA TYR A 145 -10.44 -17.79 2.21
C TYR A 145 -11.80 -18.16 1.63
N SER A 146 -12.55 -19.01 2.32
CA SER A 146 -13.91 -19.39 1.93
C SER A 146 -14.94 -18.38 2.48
N HIS A 147 -14.99 -17.18 1.90
CA HIS A 147 -15.94 -16.15 2.33
C HIS A 147 -17.04 -16.00 1.26
N GLY A 148 -18.25 -16.47 1.59
CA GLY A 148 -19.48 -16.02 0.93
C GLY A 148 -19.77 -16.51 -0.49
N HIS A 149 -19.27 -17.67 -0.91
CA HIS A 149 -19.75 -18.28 -2.16
C HIS A 149 -20.98 -19.16 -1.86
N ALA A 150 -22.15 -18.54 -1.69
CA ALA A 150 -23.38 -19.24 -2.03
C ALA A 150 -23.28 -19.50 -3.54
N HIS A 151 -23.24 -20.77 -3.95
CA HIS A 151 -23.16 -21.19 -5.35
C HIS A 151 -23.96 -20.24 -6.25
N THR A 152 -23.28 -19.37 -6.99
CA THR A 152 -23.94 -18.54 -7.98
C THR A 152 -24.32 -19.50 -9.10
N ALA A 153 -25.56 -19.99 -9.08
CA ALA A 153 -26.13 -20.93 -10.04
C ALA A 153 -26.23 -20.36 -11.48
N GLY A 154 -25.44 -19.33 -11.82
CA GLY A 154 -25.57 -18.51 -13.02
C GLY A 154 -24.26 -17.93 -13.58
N GLY A 155 -23.11 -18.59 -13.39
CA GLY A 155 -21.90 -18.30 -14.18
C GLY A 155 -20.98 -17.18 -13.68
N GLY A 156 -20.96 -16.89 -12.36
CA GLY A 156 -19.93 -16.04 -11.75
C GLY A 156 -18.59 -16.76 -11.54
N LEU A 157 -17.54 -16.02 -11.16
CA LEU A 157 -16.26 -16.61 -10.77
C LEU A 157 -16.44 -17.56 -9.56
N ASP A 158 -15.74 -18.68 -9.57
CA ASP A 158 -15.63 -19.50 -8.37
C ASP A 158 -14.74 -18.83 -7.31
N ALA A 159 -14.76 -19.35 -6.07
CA ALA A 159 -14.03 -18.78 -4.94
C ALA A 159 -12.51 -18.75 -5.13
N LEU A 160 -11.97 -19.69 -5.90
CA LEU A 160 -10.56 -19.75 -6.20
C LEU A 160 -10.18 -18.68 -7.23
N GLN A 161 -10.98 -18.52 -8.28
CA GLN A 161 -10.80 -17.51 -9.32
C GLN A 161 -10.94 -16.09 -8.78
N ASP A 162 -11.91 -15.84 -7.88
CA ASP A 162 -12.07 -14.55 -7.20
C ASP A 162 -10.82 -14.24 -6.34
N GLN A 163 -10.34 -15.22 -5.58
CA GLN A 163 -9.11 -15.06 -4.82
C GLN A 163 -7.89 -14.79 -5.72
N HIS A 164 -7.79 -15.50 -6.84
CA HIS A 164 -6.71 -15.30 -7.81
C HIS A 164 -6.70 -13.88 -8.35
N LEU A 165 -7.87 -13.37 -8.75
CA LEU A 165 -8.02 -12.01 -9.25
C LEU A 165 -7.65 -10.97 -8.19
N GLY A 166 -8.13 -11.14 -6.95
CA GLY A 166 -7.74 -10.27 -5.84
C GLY A 166 -6.23 -10.30 -5.55
N GLY A 167 -5.60 -11.47 -5.62
CA GLY A 167 -4.15 -11.62 -5.49
C GLY A 167 -3.37 -10.88 -6.59
N VAL A 168 -3.82 -10.97 -7.85
CA VAL A 168 -3.24 -10.23 -8.98
C VAL A 168 -3.38 -8.72 -8.77
N ILE A 169 -4.53 -8.25 -8.31
CA ILE A 169 -4.75 -6.82 -8.02
C ILE A 169 -3.79 -6.34 -6.94
N MET A 170 -3.65 -7.09 -5.84
CA MET A 170 -2.71 -6.76 -4.76
C MET A 170 -1.26 -6.72 -5.26
N LEU A 171 -0.87 -7.73 -6.03
CA LEU A 171 0.46 -7.83 -6.61
C LEU A 171 0.77 -6.61 -7.49
N LEU A 172 -0.12 -6.29 -8.43
CA LEU A 172 0.12 -5.21 -9.39
C LEU A 172 0.05 -3.85 -8.73
N ALA A 173 -1.00 -3.57 -7.95
CA ALA A 173 -1.19 -2.26 -7.35
C ALA A 173 -0.10 -1.94 -6.32
N GLY A 174 0.18 -2.87 -5.40
CA GLY A 174 1.25 -2.73 -4.42
C GLY A 174 2.62 -2.71 -5.08
N GLY A 175 2.92 -3.70 -5.92
CA GLY A 175 4.21 -3.82 -6.60
C GLY A 175 4.57 -2.56 -7.39
N ILE A 176 3.65 -2.11 -8.26
CA ILE A 176 3.88 -0.96 -9.15
C ILE A 176 3.94 0.36 -8.38
N SER A 177 3.00 0.61 -7.45
CA SER A 177 2.93 1.91 -6.77
C SER A 177 4.21 2.22 -5.99
N TYR A 178 4.68 1.27 -5.17
CA TYR A 178 5.89 1.44 -4.40
C TYR A 178 7.17 1.39 -5.26
N ALA A 179 7.19 0.59 -6.33
CA ALA A 179 8.29 0.59 -7.29
C ALA A 179 8.43 1.94 -8.01
N ILE A 180 7.31 2.55 -8.42
CA ILE A 180 7.31 3.90 -9.02
C ILE A 180 7.88 4.92 -8.02
N GLY A 181 7.47 4.86 -6.74
CA GLY A 181 8.03 5.72 -5.70
C GLY A 181 9.55 5.57 -5.54
N ALA A 182 10.04 4.33 -5.50
CA ALA A 182 11.47 4.04 -5.42
C ALA A 182 12.25 4.56 -6.64
N LEU A 183 11.72 4.32 -7.85
CA LEU A 183 12.32 4.81 -9.10
C LEU A 183 12.29 6.34 -9.18
N TRP A 184 11.25 6.99 -8.66
CA TRP A 184 11.16 8.44 -8.59
C TRP A 184 12.25 9.04 -7.69
N LEU A 185 12.49 8.46 -6.52
CA LEU A 185 13.58 8.88 -5.63
C LEU A 185 14.95 8.62 -6.27
N LEU A 186 15.13 7.48 -6.91
CA LEU A 186 16.37 7.14 -7.63
C LEU A 186 16.65 8.13 -8.77
N ALA A 187 15.64 8.45 -9.58
CA ALA A 187 15.76 9.44 -10.64
C ALA A 187 16.12 10.83 -10.08
N GLY A 188 15.57 11.21 -8.92
CA GLY A 188 15.95 12.43 -8.21
C GLY A 188 17.41 12.44 -7.75
N LEU A 189 17.96 11.29 -7.35
CA LEU A 189 19.35 11.14 -6.94
C LEU A 189 20.32 11.24 -8.13
N LEU A 190 19.94 10.68 -9.28
CA LEU A 190 20.78 10.64 -10.49
C LEU A 190 20.81 11.95 -11.28
N ARG A 191 19.87 12.89 -11.06
CA ARG A 191 19.86 14.18 -11.74
C ARG A 191 21.11 15.01 -11.41
N PRO A 192 21.89 15.47 -12.41
CA PRO A 192 23.05 16.35 -12.21
C PRO A 192 22.63 17.70 -11.62
N HIS A 193 23.46 18.27 -10.75
CA HIS A 193 23.31 19.67 -10.36
C HIS A 193 23.99 20.50 -11.44
N VAL A 194 23.22 21.29 -12.20
CA VAL A 194 23.79 22.46 -12.85
C VAL A 194 24.15 23.40 -11.72
N THR A 195 25.43 23.41 -11.35
CA THR A 195 26.01 24.42 -10.47
C THR A 195 25.63 25.76 -11.06
N ARG A 196 24.76 26.49 -10.35
CA ARG A 196 24.42 27.87 -10.66
C ARG A 196 25.56 28.78 -10.19
N GLU A 197 26.78 28.42 -10.57
CA GLU A 197 27.96 29.26 -10.45
C GLU A 197 28.19 29.82 -11.83
N LEU A 198 27.66 31.03 -12.08
CA LEU A 198 28.01 32.00 -13.14
C LEU A 198 26.85 33.01 -13.23
N ARG A 199 26.65 33.76 -12.15
CA ARG A 199 26.10 35.12 -12.16
C ARG A 199 26.79 35.88 -11.05
N ILE A 200 28.01 36.34 -11.36
CA ILE A 200 28.62 37.53 -10.76
C ILE A 200 28.89 38.45 -11.93
#